data_AF-A0A353ZN48-F1
#
_entry.id   AF-A0A353ZN48-F1
#
_cell.length_a   1.000
_cell.length_b   1.000
_cell.length_c   1.000
_cell.angle_alpha   90.00
_cell.angle_beta   90.00
_cell.angle_gamma   90.00
#
_symmetry.space_group_name_H-M   'P 1'
#
loop_
_entity.id
_entity.type
_entity.pdbx_description
1 polymer ?
#
loop_
_entity_poly.entity_id
_entity_poly.type
_entity_poly.pdbx_seq_one_letter_code
_entity_poly.pdbx_strand_id
1 'polypeptide(L)'
;MGAVSFFLVYLAIVLIGATLWAGAGGRRGILRLIRRGSEPVDDAEVPGNSVLYAGFGHPPANLPPVLLPAEAAPADIDRLRFSLGLRGYRMDQVDQVLDELRDQIAAKDEEVARLRAQLLEGERAAPSEAGP
;
A
#
# COMPACT_ATOMS: atom_id res chain seq x y z
N MET A 1 0.20 -4.21 32.48
CA MET A 1 0.94 -5.34 31.86
C MET A 1 0.92 -5.35 30.33
N GLY A 2 0.08 -4.54 29.64
CA GLY A 2 0.06 -4.50 28.17
C GLY A 2 1.32 -3.93 27.50
N ALA A 3 1.90 -2.84 28.03
CA ALA A 3 3.06 -2.17 27.41
C ALA A 3 4.33 -3.05 27.37
N VAL A 4 4.57 -3.86 28.41
CA VAL A 4 5.73 -4.78 28.47
C VAL A 4 5.56 -5.93 27.48
N SER A 5 4.33 -6.38 27.24
CA SER A 5 4.02 -7.41 26.24
C SER A 5 4.24 -6.90 24.81
N PHE A 6 3.77 -5.68 24.50
CA PHE A 6 4.07 -5.04 23.21
C PHE A 6 5.57 -4.80 23.00
N PHE A 7 6.30 -4.43 24.06
CA PHE A 7 7.75 -4.25 23.99
C PHE A 7 8.48 -5.56 23.68
N LEU A 8 8.07 -6.68 24.29
CA LEU A 8 8.66 -8.00 24.02
C LEU A 8 8.37 -8.48 22.59
N VAL A 9 7.16 -8.23 22.08
CA VAL A 9 6.79 -8.55 20.70
C VAL A 9 7.60 -7.71 19.71
N TYR A 10 7.74 -6.41 19.97
CA TYR A 10 8.57 -5.51 19.17
C TYR A 10 10.05 -5.95 19.17
N LEU A 11 10.60 -6.25 20.35
CA LEU A 11 11.97 -6.74 20.51
C LEU A 11 12.18 -8.05 19.72
N ALA A 12 11.20 -8.96 19.74
CA ALA A 12 11.27 -10.21 18.98
C ALA A 12 11.31 -9.97 17.46
N ILE A 13 10.46 -9.07 16.94
CA ILE A 13 10.43 -8.73 15.51
C ILE A 13 11.77 -8.11 15.06
N VAL A 14 12.32 -7.19 15.86
CA VAL A 14 13.62 -6.55 15.57
C VAL A 14 14.76 -7.57 15.58
N LEU A 15 14.79 -8.50 16.54
CA LEU A 15 15.80 -9.56 16.63
C LEU A 15 15.75 -10.51 15.43
N ILE A 16 14.55 -10.87 14.97
CA ILE A 16 14.35 -11.73 13.78
C ILE A 16 14.86 -11.02 12.52
N GLY A 17 14.55 -9.73 12.36
CA GLY A 17 15.06 -8.93 11.24
C GLY A 17 16.59 -8.83 11.24
N ALA A 18 17.19 -8.59 12.41
CA ALA A 18 18.65 -8.49 12.56
C ALA A 18 19.37 -9.82 12.29
N THR A 19 18.81 -10.96 12.70
CA THR A 19 19.39 -12.28 12.44
C THR A 19 19.28 -12.68 10.96
N LEU A 20 18.18 -12.35 10.28
CA LEU A 20 18.05 -12.56 8.84
C LEU A 20 19.05 -11.70 8.05
N TRP A 21 19.29 -10.46 8.48
CA TRP A 21 20.27 -9.57 7.85
C TRP A 21 21.72 -10.02 8.10
N ALA A 22 22.03 -10.50 9.30
CA ALA A 22 23.35 -11.04 9.64
C ALA A 22 23.63 -12.40 8.98
N GLY A 23 22.60 -13.24 8.79
CA GLY A 23 22.69 -14.54 8.12
C GLY A 23 22.82 -14.44 6.59
N ALA A 24 22.21 -13.43 5.97
CA ALA A 24 22.26 -13.19 4.53
C ALA A 24 23.42 -12.27 4.11
N GLY A 25 24.66 -12.66 4.39
CA GLY A 25 25.81 -12.40 3.50
C GLY A 25 26.08 -10.95 3.03
N GLY A 26 25.81 -9.93 3.84
CA GLY A 26 25.96 -8.51 3.50
C GLY A 26 27.40 -7.98 3.34
N ARG A 27 28.36 -8.78 2.86
CA ARG A 27 29.79 -8.36 2.74
C ARG A 27 30.39 -8.42 1.32
N ARG A 28 29.63 -8.76 0.27
CA ARG A 28 30.19 -8.92 -1.10
C ARG A 28 29.72 -7.92 -2.16
N GLY A 29 28.78 -7.02 -1.85
CA GLY A 29 28.19 -6.10 -2.83
C GLY A 29 28.86 -4.73 -2.96
N ILE A 30 29.35 -4.15 -1.86
CA ILE A 30 29.80 -2.75 -1.83
C ILE A 30 31.23 -2.57 -2.37
N LEU A 31 32.07 -3.60 -2.34
CA LEU A 31 33.47 -3.52 -2.80
C LEU A 31 33.66 -3.73 -4.31
N ARG A 32 32.58 -3.84 -5.10
CA ARG A 32 32.69 -3.94 -6.57
C ARG A 32 32.58 -2.57 -7.26
N LEU A 33 32.22 -1.51 -6.52
CA LEU A 33 32.04 -0.17 -7.09
C LEU A 33 33.35 0.60 -7.31
N ILE A 34 34.48 0.13 -6.77
CA ILE A 34 35.76 0.90 -6.78
C ILE A 34 36.77 0.34 -7.80
N ARG A 35 36.53 -0.81 -8.45
CA ARG A 35 37.54 -1.45 -9.33
C ARG A 35 36.94 -1.99 -10.63
N ARG A 36 36.68 -1.09 -11.58
CA ARG A 36 36.84 -1.31 -13.04
C ARG A 36 36.61 0.04 -13.71
N GLY A 37 37.64 0.80 -14.08
CA GLY A 37 38.69 0.36 -14.99
C GLY A 37 38.09 0.38 -16.39
N SER A 38 38.25 1.53 -17.02
CA SER A 38 37.86 1.96 -18.36
C SER A 38 38.40 1.07 -19.50
N GLU A 39 37.67 1.11 -20.64
CA GLU A 39 38.01 0.69 -22.03
C GLU A 39 37.85 -0.80 -22.42
N PRO A 40 37.65 -1.12 -23.72
CA PRO A 40 36.55 -0.71 -24.61
C PRO A 40 35.76 -1.94 -25.15
N VAL A 41 34.71 -1.66 -25.91
CA VAL A 41 33.77 -2.61 -26.52
C VAL A 41 34.46 -3.39 -27.65
N ASP A 42 34.57 -4.71 -27.50
CA ASP A 42 34.88 -5.64 -28.58
C ASP A 42 33.61 -6.44 -28.95
N ASP A 43 33.33 -6.45 -30.24
CA ASP A 43 32.22 -7.12 -30.89
C ASP A 43 32.23 -8.63 -30.63
N ALA A 44 31.24 -9.11 -29.87
CA ALA A 44 30.91 -10.52 -29.81
C ALA A 44 29.39 -10.68 -29.81
N GLU A 45 28.89 -10.89 -31.03
CA GLU A 45 27.58 -11.42 -31.35
C GLU A 45 27.33 -12.70 -30.52
N VAL A 46 26.51 -12.59 -29.47
CA VAL A 46 25.96 -13.74 -28.74
C VAL A 46 24.48 -13.85 -29.10
N PRO A 47 24.11 -14.67 -30.10
CA PRO A 47 22.72 -14.95 -30.39
C PRO A 47 22.23 -16.00 -29.40
N GLY A 48 21.53 -15.56 -28.36
CA GLY A 48 20.89 -16.47 -27.42
C GLY A 48 20.27 -15.73 -26.25
N ASN A 49 18.93 -15.71 -26.22
CA ASN A 49 18.04 -15.26 -25.13
C ASN A 49 17.53 -13.81 -25.08
N SER A 50 17.65 -12.99 -26.13
CA SER A 50 16.89 -11.72 -26.18
C SER A 50 15.37 -11.94 -26.09
N VAL A 51 14.87 -13.07 -26.61
CA VAL A 51 13.46 -13.48 -26.51
C VAL A 51 13.04 -13.86 -25.09
N LEU A 52 13.96 -14.44 -24.29
CA LEU A 52 13.66 -14.79 -22.90
C LEU A 52 13.71 -13.59 -21.95
N TYR A 53 14.40 -12.51 -22.33
CA TYR A 53 14.39 -11.24 -21.58
C TYR A 53 13.31 -10.25 -22.02
N ALA A 54 12.80 -10.35 -23.26
CA ALA A 54 11.71 -9.51 -23.76
C ALA A 54 10.36 -9.73 -23.03
N GLY A 55 10.20 -10.87 -22.36
CA GLY A 55 9.02 -11.18 -21.53
C GLY A 55 8.98 -10.47 -20.17
N PHE A 56 10.08 -9.85 -19.73
CA PHE A 56 10.12 -9.00 -18.53
C PHE A 56 9.96 -7.51 -18.87
N GLY A 57 9.19 -7.20 -19.92
CA GLY A 57 8.71 -5.84 -20.13
C GLY A 57 8.09 -5.35 -18.82
N HIS A 58 8.70 -4.33 -18.21
CA HIS A 58 8.11 -3.68 -17.04
C HIS A 58 6.66 -3.35 -17.42
N PRO A 59 5.66 -3.84 -16.67
CA PRO A 59 4.29 -3.38 -16.85
C PRO A 59 4.35 -1.85 -16.81
N PRO A 60 3.75 -1.13 -17.78
CA PRO A 60 3.78 0.33 -17.76
C PRO A 60 3.14 0.81 -16.46
N ALA A 61 3.98 1.18 -15.49
CA ALA A 61 3.59 1.61 -14.15
C ALA A 61 3.03 3.05 -14.13
N ASN A 62 2.49 3.49 -15.27
CA ASN A 62 1.96 4.83 -15.48
C ASN A 62 0.44 4.78 -15.66
N LEU A 63 -0.26 4.18 -14.69
CA LEU A 63 -1.56 4.75 -14.37
C LEU A 63 -1.32 6.00 -13.51
N PRO A 64 -1.99 7.12 -13.79
CA PRO A 64 -1.92 8.29 -12.93
C PRO A 64 -2.17 7.84 -11.48
N PRO A 65 -1.43 8.37 -10.49
CA PRO A 65 -1.61 7.98 -9.09
C PRO A 65 -3.09 8.10 -8.77
N VAL A 66 -3.73 6.96 -8.48
CA VAL A 66 -5.16 6.94 -8.21
C VAL A 66 -5.34 7.52 -6.82
N LEU A 67 -5.62 8.82 -6.79
CA LEU A 67 -5.98 9.53 -5.58
C LEU A 67 -7.46 9.29 -5.35
N LEU A 68 -7.80 8.81 -4.15
CA LEU A 68 -9.17 8.87 -3.68
C LEU A 68 -9.58 10.34 -3.54
N PRO A 69 -10.82 10.70 -3.91
CA PRO A 69 -11.33 12.03 -3.62
C PRO A 69 -11.34 12.28 -2.10
N ALA A 70 -11.32 13.55 -1.70
CA ALA A 70 -11.27 13.92 -0.27
C ALA A 70 -12.44 13.32 0.54
N GLU A 71 -13.59 13.11 -0.11
CA GLU A 71 -14.73 12.35 0.39
C GLU A 71 -14.89 11.10 -0.48
N ALA A 72 -14.19 10.02 -0.12
CA ALA A 72 -14.23 8.76 -0.85
C ALA A 72 -15.54 8.01 -0.55
N ALA A 73 -16.31 7.71 -1.59
CA ALA A 73 -17.46 6.83 -1.49
C ALA A 73 -17.02 5.36 -1.60
N PRO A 74 -17.82 4.39 -1.11
CA PRO A 74 -17.51 2.96 -1.27
C PRO A 74 -17.26 2.57 -2.73
N ALA A 75 -18.05 3.13 -3.67
CA ALA A 75 -17.91 2.86 -5.10
C ALA A 75 -16.60 3.40 -5.71
N ASP A 76 -15.91 4.33 -5.07
CA ASP A 76 -14.62 4.83 -5.56
C ASP A 76 -13.50 3.84 -5.29
N ILE A 77 -13.63 3.01 -4.24
CA ILE A 77 -12.68 1.95 -3.90
C ILE A 77 -12.62 0.88 -5.01
N ASP A 78 -13.77 0.52 -5.59
CA ASP A 78 -13.91 -0.48 -6.66
C ASP A 78 -13.17 -0.11 -7.95
N ARG A 79 -13.03 1.20 -8.17
CA ARG A 79 -12.45 1.78 -9.37
C ARG A 79 -10.94 1.92 -9.27
N LEU A 80 -10.36 1.64 -8.09
CA LEU A 80 -8.92 1.64 -7.90
C LEU A 80 -8.25 0.57 -8.76
N ARG A 81 -7.18 0.95 -9.45
CA ARG A 81 -6.37 0.06 -10.29
C ARG A 81 -4.91 0.30 -9.96
N PHE A 82 -4.29 -0.69 -9.32
CA PHE A 82 -2.88 -0.63 -8.92
C PHE A 82 -1.97 -1.27 -9.97
N SER A 83 -0.81 -0.66 -10.19
CA SER A 83 0.22 -1.20 -11.10
C SER A 83 1.08 -2.26 -10.40
N LEU A 84 1.50 -3.29 -11.13
CA LEU A 84 2.40 -4.34 -10.61
C LEU A 84 3.86 -3.85 -10.57
N GLY A 85 4.47 -3.87 -9.38
CA GLY A 85 5.88 -3.54 -9.19
C GLY A 85 6.75 -4.77 -8.88
N LEU A 86 8.06 -4.70 -9.17
CA LEU A 86 9.05 -5.77 -8.90
C LEU A 86 9.19 -6.16 -7.40
N ARG A 87 8.62 -5.36 -6.50
CA ARG A 87 8.41 -5.66 -5.07
C ARG A 87 6.97 -5.37 -4.64
N GLY A 88 6.01 -5.72 -5.51
CA GLY A 88 4.60 -5.43 -5.30
C GLY A 88 4.02 -6.11 -4.06
N TYR A 89 3.01 -5.47 -3.48
CA TYR A 89 2.14 -6.13 -2.52
C TYR A 89 1.40 -7.29 -3.18
N ARG A 90 1.04 -8.29 -2.38
CA ARG A 90 0.26 -9.44 -2.83
C ARG A 90 -1.15 -8.96 -3.22
N MET A 91 -1.59 -9.22 -4.45
CA MET A 91 -2.86 -8.70 -4.98
C MET A 91 -4.06 -9.16 -4.14
N ASP A 92 -4.09 -10.43 -3.75
CA ASP A 92 -5.12 -11.02 -2.88
C ASP A 92 -5.25 -10.31 -1.52
N GLN A 93 -4.12 -9.93 -0.92
CA GLN A 93 -4.14 -9.20 0.35
C GLN A 93 -4.62 -7.77 0.17
N VAL A 94 -4.21 -7.12 -0.92
CA VAL A 94 -4.67 -5.77 -1.25
C VAL A 94 -6.18 -5.80 -1.51
N ASP A 95 -6.67 -6.73 -2.32
CA ASP A 95 -8.09 -6.87 -2.65
C ASP A 95 -8.94 -7.08 -1.39
N GLN A 96 -8.49 -7.97 -0.49
CA GLN A 96 -9.19 -8.19 0.79
C GLN A 96 -9.28 -6.91 1.64
N VAL A 97 -8.19 -6.16 1.72
CA VAL A 97 -8.16 -4.90 2.50
C VAL A 97 -9.04 -3.84 1.84
N LEU A 98 -9.11 -3.79 0.51
CA LEU A 98 -9.98 -2.87 -0.23
C LEU A 98 -11.46 -3.22 -0.02
N ASP A 99 -11.82 -4.50 -0.01
CA ASP A 99 -13.19 -4.93 0.27
C ASP A 99 -13.58 -4.59 1.71
N GLU A 100 -12.71 -4.85 2.68
CA GLU A 100 -12.97 -4.46 4.07
C GLU A 100 -13.08 -2.94 4.24
N LEU A 101 -12.23 -2.18 3.54
CA LEU A 101 -12.28 -0.71 3.56
C LEU A 101 -13.60 -0.19 2.98
N ARG A 102 -14.08 -0.78 1.88
CA ARG A 102 -15.37 -0.44 1.26
C ARG A 102 -16.51 -0.60 2.25
N ASP A 103 -16.55 -1.74 2.95
CA ASP A 103 -17.59 -2.04 3.94
C ASP A 103 -17.53 -1.06 5.12
N GLN A 104 -16.33 -0.69 5.57
CA GLN A 104 -16.15 0.30 6.64
C GLN A 104 -16.62 1.70 6.24
N ILE A 105 -16.41 2.12 4.99
CA ILE A 105 -16.89 3.41 4.50
C ILE A 105 -18.42 3.39 4.45
N ALA A 106 -19.02 2.31 3.92
CA ALA A 106 -20.48 2.18 3.87
C ALA A 106 -21.12 2.26 5.25
N ALA A 107 -20.57 1.53 6.24
CA ALA A 107 -21.07 1.57 7.61
C ALA A 107 -20.97 2.98 8.25
N LYS A 108 -19.88 3.70 7.98
CA LYS A 108 -19.70 5.08 8.46
C LYS A 108 -20.69 6.04 7.80
N ASP A 109 -20.94 5.89 6.51
CA ASP A 109 -21.89 6.73 5.78
C ASP A 109 -23.32 6.55 6.32
N GLU A 110 -23.72 5.31 6.61
CA GLU A 110 -25.01 5.02 7.26
C GLU A 110 -25.11 5.64 8.65
N GLU A 111 -24.06 5.52 9.46
CA GLU A 111 -24.03 6.11 10.80
C GLU A 111 -24.11 7.64 10.74
N VAL A 112 -23.38 8.28 9.84
CA VAL A 112 -23.42 9.73 9.63
C VAL A 112 -24.81 10.16 9.16
N ALA A 113 -25.45 9.42 8.25
CA ALA A 113 -26.80 9.69 7.80
C ALA A 113 -27.82 9.61 8.95
N ARG A 114 -27.70 8.58 9.81
CA ARG A 114 -28.54 8.42 11.01
C ARG A 114 -28.36 9.57 11.98
N LEU A 115 -27.12 9.95 12.29
CA LEU A 115 -26.82 11.04 13.22
C LEU A 115 -27.33 12.39 12.67
N ARG A 116 -27.16 12.64 11.38
CA ARG A 116 -27.72 13.83 10.71
C ARG A 116 -29.24 13.88 10.80
N ALA A 117 -29.93 12.74 10.60
CA ALA A 117 -31.38 12.67 10.73
C ALA A 117 -31.85 13.03 12.15
N GLN A 118 -31.20 12.50 13.18
CA GLN A 118 -31.53 12.80 14.58
C GLN A 118 -31.33 14.28 14.92
N LEU A 119 -30.26 14.91 14.41
CA LEU A 119 -30.03 16.34 14.58
C LEU A 119 -31.14 17.17 13.93
N LEU A 120 -31.54 16.85 12.69
CA LEU A 120 -32.64 17.51 12.00
C LEU A 120 -33.99 17.34 12.72
N GLU A 121 -34.24 16.16 13.31
CA GLU A 121 -35.46 15.91 14.10
C GLU A 121 -35.47 16.73 15.39
N GLY A 122 -34.33 16.80 16.09
CA GLY A 122 -34.16 17.64 17.28
C GLY A 122 -34.35 19.14 16.98
N GLU A 123 -33.76 19.62 15.88
CA GLU A 123 -33.93 21.00 15.41
C GLU A 123 -35.36 21.33 14.99
N ARG A 124 -36.12 20.36 14.45
CA ARG A 124 -37.55 20.53 14.13
C ARG A 124 -38.49 20.41 15.34
N ALA A 125 -38.05 19.81 16.44
CA ALA A 125 -38.82 19.73 17.68
C ALA A 125 -38.66 20.99 18.55
N ALA A 126 -37.50 21.65 18.48
CA ALA A 126 -37.21 22.91 19.15
C ALA A 126 -38.00 24.19 18.73
N PRO A 127 -38.63 24.33 17.52
CA PRO A 127 -39.26 25.59 17.10
C PRO A 127 -40.55 25.96 17.84
N SER A 128 -41.07 25.11 18.75
CA SER A 128 -42.34 25.35 19.44
C SER A 128 -42.20 25.93 20.85
N GLU A 129 -41.00 26.02 21.43
CA GLU A 129 -40.81 26.58 22.79
C GLU A 129 -40.42 28.08 22.79
N ALA A 130 -40.14 28.67 21.62
CA ALA A 130 -39.78 30.08 21.50
C ALA A 130 -40.94 30.94 21.00
N GLY A 131 -41.88 31.26 21.90
CA GLY A 131 -42.67 32.51 21.86
C GLY A 131 -44.10 32.39 22.39
N PRO A 132 -44.72 33.50 22.86
CA PRO A 132 -44.19 34.81 23.27
C PRO A 132 -43.97 34.97 24.79
#